data_AF-K0B8W7-F1
#
_entry.id   AF-K0B8W7-F1
#
_cell.length_a   1.000
_cell.length_b   1.000
_cell.length_c   1.000
_cell.angle_alpha   90.00
_cell.angle_beta   90.00
_cell.angle_gamma   90.00
#
_symmetry.space_group_name_H-M   'P 1'
#
loop_
_entity.id
_entity.type
_entity.pdbx_description
1 polymer ?
#
loop_
_entity_poly.entity_id
_entity_poly.type
_entity_poly.pdbx_seq_one_letter_code
_entity_poly.pdbx_strand_id
1 'polypeptide(L)'
;MDHVLKLQSSLDALFGSGVSKYLPKDIEMTFSRKTGRIRTVIHKGKLLCTLRIDGGLAISPYFAQILLRSKVFRENCVEINKDAAPFVQDGRSVFCKHVVKCGKNVRISGDTPVLFKNKVIAVGRAVLSYEMISDFDRGVAVKVRDSLKSRKEEKEL
;
A
#
# COMPACT_ATOMS: atom_id res chain seq x y z
N MET A 1 20.39 16.77 4.83
CA MET A 1 18.96 16.78 4.48
C MET A 1 18.28 15.76 5.37
N ASP A 2 17.27 16.15 6.13
CA ASP A 2 16.59 15.25 7.07
C ASP A 2 15.83 14.15 6.29
N HIS A 3 16.28 12.91 6.44
CA HIS A 3 15.70 11.74 5.77
C HIS A 3 14.28 11.44 6.26
N VAL A 4 13.98 11.75 7.52
CA VAL A 4 12.63 11.61 8.09
C VAL A 4 11.68 12.60 7.43
N LEU A 5 12.09 13.87 7.36
CA LEU A 5 11.31 14.90 6.66
C LEU A 5 11.06 14.51 5.19
N LYS A 6 12.08 14.00 4.49
CA LYS A 6 11.92 13.52 3.11
C LYS A 6 10.86 12.42 3.00
N LEU A 7 10.88 11.44 3.90
CA LEU A 7 9.89 10.37 3.94
C LEU A 7 8.48 10.91 4.22
N GLN A 8 8.35 11.83 5.18
CA GLN A 8 7.07 12.49 5.49
C GLN A 8 6.52 13.23 4.28
N SER A 9 7.33 14.03 3.59
CA SER A 9 6.93 14.72 2.36
C SER A 9 6.52 13.74 1.26
N SER A 10 7.23 12.62 1.10
CA SER A 10 6.83 11.57 0.14
C SER A 10 5.49 10.93 0.48
N LEU A 11 5.20 10.67 1.76
CA LEU A 11 3.92 10.12 2.19
C LEU A 11 2.77 11.08 1.89
N ASP A 12 2.94 12.35 2.22
CA ASP A 12 1.92 13.36 1.99
C ASP A 12 1.69 13.63 0.49
N ALA A 13 2.74 13.59 -0.32
CA ALA A 13 2.64 13.75 -1.77
C ALA A 13 1.95 12.55 -2.45
N LEU A 14 2.25 11.32 -2.01
CA LEU A 14 1.73 10.11 -2.66
C LEU A 14 0.35 9.72 -2.17
N PHE A 15 0.04 9.95 -0.89
CA PHE A 15 -1.19 9.47 -0.26
C PHE A 15 -2.09 10.59 0.28
N GLY A 16 -1.66 11.84 0.18
CA GLY A 16 -2.42 13.03 0.56
C GLY A 16 -1.93 13.67 1.86
N SER A 17 -2.19 14.97 1.99
CA SER A 17 -1.69 15.80 3.09
C SER A 17 -2.10 15.29 4.47
N GLY A 18 -1.14 15.26 5.39
CA GLY A 18 -1.34 14.85 6.78
C GLY A 18 -1.34 13.34 7.01
N VAL A 19 -1.11 12.53 5.99
CA VAL A 19 -0.90 11.07 6.14
C VAL A 19 0.40 10.79 6.89
N SER A 20 1.43 11.59 6.67
CA SER A 20 2.74 11.48 7.33
C SER A 20 2.67 11.55 8.86
N LYS A 21 1.62 12.17 9.44
CA LYS A 21 1.38 12.25 10.90
C LYS A 21 1.24 10.87 11.56
N TYR A 22 0.88 9.85 10.79
CA TYR A 22 0.72 8.47 11.26
C TYR A 22 1.99 7.63 11.09
N LEU A 23 3.06 8.20 10.53
CA LEU A 23 4.37 7.56 10.49
C LEU A 23 4.86 7.30 11.93
N PRO A 24 5.26 6.07 12.31
CA PRO A 24 5.87 5.81 13.60
C PRO A 24 7.15 6.62 13.81
N LYS A 25 7.47 6.97 15.06
CA LYS A 25 8.68 7.74 15.38
C LYS A 25 9.95 6.88 15.35
N ASP A 26 9.88 5.66 15.87
CA ASP A 26 11.05 4.78 16.04
C ASP A 26 11.34 3.98 14.76
N ILE A 27 11.78 4.69 13.71
CA ILE A 27 12.04 4.09 12.40
C ILE A 27 13.53 3.92 12.13
N GLU A 28 13.87 2.77 11.57
CA GLU A 28 15.19 2.45 11.05
C GLU A 28 15.17 2.59 9.53
N MET A 29 16.16 3.29 8.97
CA MET A 29 16.30 3.47 7.53
C MET A 29 17.55 2.76 7.03
N THR A 30 17.40 2.00 5.95
CA THR A 30 18.54 1.46 5.21
C THR A 30 18.74 2.28 3.94
N PHE A 31 19.99 2.37 3.49
CA PHE A 31 20.39 3.22 2.38
C PHE A 31 21.07 2.42 1.28
N SER A 32 20.89 2.85 0.03
CA SER A 32 21.64 2.35 -1.10
C SER A 32 23.13 2.69 -0.93
N ARG A 33 24.00 1.68 -0.93
CA ARG A 33 25.46 1.88 -0.85
C ARG A 33 26.00 2.72 -2.01
N LYS A 34 25.39 2.62 -3.19
CA LYS A 34 25.84 3.32 -4.41
C LYS A 34 25.41 4.79 -4.46
N THR A 35 24.21 5.10 -3.96
CA THR A 35 23.57 6.42 -4.20
C THR A 35 23.21 7.17 -2.92
N GLY A 36 23.36 6.56 -1.75
CA GLY A 36 22.95 7.13 -0.47
C GLY A 36 21.43 7.35 -0.32
N ARG A 37 20.62 6.88 -1.28
CA ARG A 37 19.16 7.03 -1.23
C ARG A 37 18.56 6.06 -0.22
N ILE A 38 17.54 6.51 0.52
CA ILE A 38 16.75 5.63 1.40
C ILE A 38 16.19 4.49 0.54
N ARG A 39 16.38 3.26 0.98
CA ARG A 39 15.92 2.03 0.32
C ARG A 39 14.72 1.46 1.05
N THR A 40 14.86 1.27 2.35
CA THR A 40 13.84 0.58 3.16
C THR A 40 13.68 1.26 4.50
N VAL A 41 12.44 1.35 4.97
CA VAL A 41 12.08 1.89 6.28
C VAL A 41 11.44 0.77 7.11
N ILE A 42 11.94 0.57 8.32
CA ILE A 42 11.55 -0.51 9.23
C ILE A 42 11.10 0.11 10.55
N HIS A 43 10.09 -0.47 11.20
CA HIS A 43 9.65 -0.11 12.55
C HIS A 43 9.47 -1.39 13.36
N LYS A 44 10.21 -1.51 14.47
CA LYS A 44 10.18 -2.68 15.37
C LYS A 44 10.39 -4.01 14.63
N GLY A 45 11.40 -4.06 13.76
CA GLY A 45 11.70 -5.23 12.92
C GLY A 45 10.68 -5.54 11.82
N LYS A 46 9.64 -4.70 11.62
CA LYS A 46 8.65 -4.88 10.56
C LYS A 46 8.84 -3.84 9.46
N LEU A 47 8.90 -4.32 8.22
CA LEU A 47 8.95 -3.46 7.03
C LEU A 47 7.77 -2.49 7.02
N LEU A 48 8.05 -1.19 6.94
CA LEU A 48 7.05 -0.17 6.67
C LEU A 48 6.88 0.04 5.17
N CYS A 49 7.95 0.42 4.48
CA CYS A 49 7.95 0.63 3.05
C CYS A 49 9.33 0.50 2.44
N THR A 50 9.34 0.28 1.12
CA THR A 50 10.54 0.37 0.28
C THR A 50 10.36 1.56 -0.66
N LEU A 51 11.37 2.43 -0.72
CA LEU A 51 11.40 3.53 -1.68
C LEU A 51 11.85 2.98 -3.03
N ARG A 52 11.06 3.26 -4.06
CA ARG A 52 11.36 2.91 -5.44
C ARG A 52 12.22 4.00 -6.08
N ILE A 53 12.96 3.61 -7.11
CA ILE A 53 13.80 4.53 -7.87
C ILE A 53 13.01 5.56 -8.69
N ASP A 54 11.74 5.25 -8.99
CA ASP A 54 10.77 6.10 -9.69
C ASP A 54 10.11 7.14 -8.77
N GLY A 55 10.49 7.19 -7.48
CA GLY A 55 9.90 8.09 -6.48
C GLY A 55 8.65 7.53 -5.78
N GLY A 56 8.15 6.37 -6.18
CA GLY A 56 7.03 5.70 -5.53
C GLY A 56 7.42 5.02 -4.21
N LEU A 57 6.41 4.71 -3.40
CA LEU A 57 6.55 3.90 -2.19
C LEU A 57 5.87 2.55 -2.37
N ALA A 58 6.60 1.47 -2.08
CA ALA A 58 6.01 0.14 -1.91
C ALA A 58 5.73 -0.05 -0.41
N ILE A 59 4.51 0.25 0.05
CA ILE A 59 4.15 0.15 1.47
C ILE A 59 3.81 -1.31 1.82
N SER A 60 4.05 -1.74 3.06
CA SER A 60 3.63 -3.06 3.52
C SER A 60 2.17 -3.06 3.98
N PRO A 61 1.49 -4.24 4.06
CA PRO A 61 0.19 -4.33 4.71
C PRO A 61 0.19 -3.79 6.14
N TYR A 62 1.28 -4.04 6.88
CA TYR A 62 1.47 -3.53 8.23
C TYR A 62 1.45 -1.99 8.28
N PHE A 63 2.16 -1.33 7.37
CA PHE A 63 2.20 0.12 7.34
C PHE A 63 0.92 0.73 6.81
N ALA A 64 0.34 0.16 5.74
CA ALA A 64 -0.96 0.55 5.23
C ALA A 64 -2.03 0.50 6.33
N GLN A 65 -1.99 -0.51 7.21
CA GLN A 65 -2.92 -0.62 8.34
C GLN A 65 -2.74 0.49 9.38
N ILE A 66 -1.51 0.97 9.60
CA ILE A 66 -1.22 2.15 10.44
C ILE A 66 -1.77 3.42 9.77
N LEU A 67 -1.47 3.61 8.48
CA LEU A 67 -1.88 4.78 7.71
C LEU A 67 -3.41 4.86 7.52
N LEU A 68 -4.12 3.72 7.56
CA LEU A 68 -5.59 3.65 7.47
C LEU A 68 -6.33 4.42 8.58
N ARG A 69 -5.62 4.84 9.65
CA ARG A 69 -6.14 5.80 10.63
C ARG A 69 -6.43 7.18 10.04
N SER A 70 -5.74 7.55 8.95
CA SER A 70 -6.03 8.77 8.19
C SER A 70 -7.22 8.57 7.26
N LYS A 71 -8.23 9.44 7.39
CA LYS A 71 -9.35 9.49 6.43
C LYS A 71 -8.87 9.80 5.01
N VAL A 72 -7.84 10.64 4.87
CA VAL A 72 -7.23 10.98 3.58
C VAL A 72 -6.56 9.76 2.96
N PHE A 73 -5.85 8.96 3.75
CA PHE A 73 -5.22 7.73 3.25
C PHE A 73 -6.23 6.73 2.71
N ARG A 74 -7.44 6.65 3.32
CA ARG A 74 -8.51 5.75 2.88
C ARG A 74 -8.92 5.99 1.42
N GLU A 75 -8.77 7.21 0.91
CA GLU A 75 -9.04 7.55 -0.49
C GLU A 75 -8.02 6.96 -1.47
N ASN A 76 -6.93 6.33 -1.01
CA ASN A 76 -5.97 5.60 -1.85
C ASN A 76 -6.21 4.08 -1.82
N CYS A 77 -7.29 3.62 -1.18
CA CYS A 77 -7.58 2.21 -0.96
C CYS A 77 -8.70 1.70 -1.87
N VAL A 78 -8.74 0.38 -2.06
CA VAL A 78 -9.83 -0.33 -2.73
C VAL A 78 -10.47 -1.31 -1.75
N GLU A 79 -11.79 -1.29 -1.61
CA GLU A 79 -12.54 -2.25 -0.81
C GLU A 79 -13.15 -3.32 -1.71
N ILE A 80 -13.07 -4.58 -1.28
CA ILE A 80 -13.54 -5.73 -2.06
C ILE A 80 -14.67 -6.48 -1.37
N ASN A 81 -15.42 -7.25 -2.15
CA ASN A 81 -16.46 -8.14 -1.65
C ASN A 81 -15.88 -9.38 -0.94
N LYS A 82 -16.78 -10.14 -0.28
CA LYS A 82 -16.42 -11.34 0.48
C LYS A 82 -15.88 -12.49 -0.40
N ASP A 83 -16.30 -12.55 -1.66
CA ASP A 83 -15.98 -13.67 -2.56
C ASP A 83 -14.51 -13.61 -3.02
N ALA A 84 -13.97 -12.39 -3.19
CA ALA A 84 -12.57 -12.20 -3.55
C ALA A 84 -11.60 -12.22 -2.34
N ALA A 85 -12.11 -12.00 -1.12
CA ALA A 85 -11.26 -11.83 0.06
C ALA A 85 -10.28 -12.99 0.32
N PRO A 86 -10.66 -14.28 0.21
CA PRO A 86 -9.73 -15.39 0.40
C PRO A 86 -8.57 -15.36 -0.61
N PHE A 87 -8.88 -15.16 -1.89
CA PHE A 87 -7.89 -15.15 -2.96
C PHE A 87 -6.90 -13.99 -2.83
N VAL A 88 -7.40 -12.80 -2.47
CA VAL A 88 -6.55 -11.61 -2.29
C VAL A 88 -5.66 -11.76 -1.06
N GLN A 89 -6.15 -12.39 0.01
CA GLN A 89 -5.31 -12.72 1.17
C GLN A 89 -4.19 -13.69 0.81
N ASP A 90 -4.41 -14.59 -0.16
CA ASP A 90 -3.40 -15.51 -0.69
C ASP A 90 -2.52 -14.86 -1.77
N GLY A 91 -2.61 -13.53 -1.96
CA GLY A 91 -1.74 -12.77 -2.86
C GLY A 91 -2.23 -12.67 -4.31
N ARG A 92 -3.44 -13.15 -4.63
CA ARG A 92 -4.01 -13.01 -5.98
C ARG A 92 -4.44 -11.58 -6.27
N SER A 93 -4.40 -11.20 -7.55
CA SER A 93 -4.82 -9.88 -8.03
C SER A 93 -6.30 -9.58 -7.78
N VAL A 94 -6.63 -8.31 -7.60
CA VAL A 94 -8.02 -7.82 -7.47
C VAL A 94 -8.58 -7.56 -8.86
N PHE A 95 -9.75 -8.12 -9.16
CA PHE A 95 -10.50 -7.85 -10.40
C PHE A 95 -11.59 -6.79 -10.16
N CYS A 96 -11.92 -6.00 -11.19
CA CYS A 96 -12.86 -4.88 -11.08
C CYS A 96 -14.24 -5.31 -10.56
N LYS A 97 -14.82 -6.42 -11.06
CA LYS A 97 -16.10 -6.98 -10.56
C LYS A 97 -16.18 -7.23 -9.05
N HIS A 98 -15.04 -7.37 -8.37
CA HIS A 98 -15.00 -7.65 -6.95
C HIS A 98 -14.80 -6.40 -6.10
N VAL A 99 -14.57 -5.24 -6.71
CA VAL A 99 -14.43 -3.97 -6.02
C VAL A 99 -15.81 -3.44 -5.66
N VAL A 100 -16.04 -3.19 -4.37
CA VAL A 100 -17.30 -2.59 -3.87
C VAL A 100 -17.17 -1.09 -3.62
N LYS A 101 -15.94 -0.61 -3.41
CA LYS A 101 -15.64 0.81 -3.26
C LYS A 101 -14.21 1.09 -3.68
N CYS A 102 -14.00 2.15 -4.46
CA CYS A 102 -12.69 2.63 -4.83
C CYS A 102 -12.49 4.05 -4.26
N GLY A 103 -11.35 4.31 -3.65
CA GLY A 103 -11.00 5.66 -3.20
C GLY A 103 -10.61 6.55 -4.39
N LYS A 104 -10.98 7.84 -4.34
CA LYS A 104 -10.81 8.75 -5.49
C LYS A 104 -9.35 9.08 -5.83
N ASN A 105 -8.41 8.82 -4.92
CA ASN A 105 -6.98 9.06 -5.12
C ASN A 105 -6.26 7.82 -5.70
N VAL A 106 -6.97 6.71 -5.96
CA VAL A 106 -6.39 5.55 -6.65
C VAL A 106 -6.03 5.94 -8.08
N ARG A 107 -4.71 5.96 -8.36
CA ARG A 107 -4.14 6.30 -9.66
C ARG A 107 -3.37 5.11 -10.21
N ILE A 108 -3.32 5.01 -11.55
CA ILE A 108 -2.53 4.00 -12.25
C ILE A 108 -1.10 4.01 -11.72
N SER A 109 -0.55 2.83 -11.46
CA SER A 109 0.78 2.61 -10.87
C SER A 109 0.96 3.06 -9.41
N GLY A 110 -0.06 3.65 -8.78
CA GLY A 110 -0.06 3.96 -7.35
C GLY A 110 0.00 2.71 -6.47
N ASP A 111 0.61 2.84 -5.29
CA ASP A 111 0.55 1.79 -4.28
C ASP A 111 -0.82 1.84 -3.60
N THR A 112 -1.57 0.76 -3.69
CA THR A 112 -2.98 0.72 -3.36
C THR A 112 -3.23 -0.39 -2.35
N PRO A 113 -3.60 -0.05 -1.11
CA PRO A 113 -4.08 -1.01 -0.13
C PRO A 113 -5.44 -1.59 -0.54
N VAL A 114 -5.62 -2.88 -0.27
CA VAL A 114 -6.87 -3.60 -0.46
C VAL A 114 -7.51 -3.87 0.90
N LEU A 115 -8.77 -3.45 1.04
CA LEU A 115 -9.54 -3.52 2.26
C LEU A 115 -10.61 -4.60 2.18
N PHE A 116 -10.81 -5.28 3.30
CA PHE A 116 -12.00 -6.09 3.55
C PHE A 116 -12.42 -5.93 5.00
N LYS A 117 -13.70 -5.62 5.26
CA LYS A 117 -14.23 -5.36 6.61
C LYS A 117 -13.38 -4.34 7.39
N ASN A 118 -13.04 -3.21 6.75
CA ASN A 118 -12.20 -2.15 7.32
C ASN A 118 -10.77 -2.56 7.75
N LYS A 119 -10.25 -3.71 7.27
CA LYS A 119 -8.87 -4.15 7.52
C LYS A 119 -8.09 -4.22 6.21
N VAL A 120 -6.81 -3.85 6.25
CA VAL A 120 -5.90 -4.06 5.12
C VAL A 120 -5.57 -5.55 5.02
N ILE A 121 -5.94 -6.18 3.91
CA ILE A 121 -5.66 -7.61 3.66
C ILE A 121 -4.50 -7.82 2.69
N ALA A 122 -4.24 -6.83 1.84
CA ALA A 122 -3.16 -6.84 0.86
C ALA A 122 -2.77 -5.42 0.44
N VAL A 123 -1.63 -5.31 -0.23
CA VAL A 123 -1.16 -4.10 -0.90
C VAL A 123 -0.65 -4.47 -2.27
N GLY A 124 -0.88 -3.58 -3.24
CA GLY A 124 -0.51 -3.84 -4.62
C GLY A 124 -0.31 -2.56 -5.40
N ARG A 125 -0.09 -2.72 -6.71
CA ARG A 125 -0.03 -1.62 -7.66
C ARG A 125 -1.36 -1.54 -8.41
N ALA A 126 -2.00 -0.38 -8.41
CA ALA A 126 -3.19 -0.18 -9.23
C ALA A 126 -2.84 -0.29 -10.72
N VAL A 127 -3.63 -1.09 -11.44
CA VAL A 127 -3.55 -1.20 -12.89
C VAL A 127 -4.44 -0.16 -13.55
N LEU A 128 -5.55 0.19 -12.90
CA LEU A 128 -6.58 1.10 -13.38
C LEU A 128 -6.75 2.26 -12.39
N SER A 129 -7.25 3.41 -12.87
CA SER A 129 -7.58 4.56 -12.03
C SER A 129 -8.92 4.36 -11.30
N TYR A 130 -9.24 5.24 -10.35
CA TYR A 130 -10.55 5.32 -9.71
C TYR A 130 -11.71 5.33 -10.72
N GLU A 131 -11.64 6.18 -11.74
CA GLU A 131 -12.70 6.35 -12.76
C GLU A 131 -12.92 5.02 -13.50
N MET A 132 -11.85 4.40 -13.98
CA MET A 132 -11.92 3.12 -14.70
C MET A 132 -12.40 1.97 -13.82
N ILE A 133 -11.94 1.87 -12.57
CA ILE A 133 -12.37 0.82 -11.64
C ILE A 133 -13.86 0.96 -11.31
N SER A 134 -14.36 2.20 -11.22
CA SER A 134 -15.75 2.48 -10.91
C SER A 134 -16.69 2.16 -12.08
N ASP A 135 -16.19 2.26 -13.32
CA ASP A 135 -16.98 2.02 -14.52
C ASP A 135 -16.89 0.57 -15.04
N PHE A 136 -15.84 -0.18 -14.68
CA PHE A 136 -15.56 -1.49 -15.28
C PHE A 136 -16.01 -2.66 -14.40
N ASP A 137 -16.61 -3.68 -15.01
CA ASP A 137 -16.92 -4.98 -14.39
C ASP A 137 -15.87 -6.06 -14.73
N ARG A 138 -14.87 -5.74 -15.56
CA ARG A 138 -13.87 -6.70 -16.06
C ARG A 138 -12.45 -6.15 -15.97
N GLY A 139 -11.50 -7.08 -16.01
CA GLY A 139 -10.07 -6.77 -15.92
C GLY A 139 -9.54 -6.70 -14.49
N VAL A 140 -8.22 -6.51 -14.39
CA VAL A 140 -7.50 -6.43 -13.12
C VAL A 140 -7.49 -4.98 -12.65
N ALA A 141 -7.98 -4.72 -11.44
CA ALA A 141 -7.95 -3.42 -10.78
C ALA A 141 -6.59 -3.19 -10.07
N VAL A 142 -6.12 -4.19 -9.31
CA VAL A 142 -4.88 -4.09 -8.52
C VAL A 142 -4.07 -5.38 -8.67
N LYS A 143 -2.80 -5.26 -9.07
CA LYS A 143 -1.84 -6.36 -9.01
C LYS A 143 -1.25 -6.41 -7.61
N VAL A 144 -1.62 -7.44 -6.84
CA VAL A 144 -1.16 -7.63 -5.46
C VAL A 144 0.32 -7.97 -5.45
N ARG A 145 1.05 -7.37 -4.50
CA ARG A 145 2.49 -7.57 -4.30
C ARG A 145 2.82 -8.23 -2.96
N ASP A 146 2.04 -7.92 -1.92
CA ASP A 146 2.25 -8.41 -0.56
C ASP A 146 0.90 -8.51 0.14
N SER A 147 0.70 -9.56 0.94
CA SER A 147 -0.59 -9.86 1.59
C SER A 147 -0.39 -10.29 3.05
N LEU A 148 -1.49 -10.40 3.80
CA LEU A 148 -1.39 -10.81 5.21
C LEU A 148 -0.91 -12.26 5.40
N LYS A 149 -1.17 -13.16 4.43
CA LYS A 149 -0.78 -14.58 4.55
C LYS A 149 0.58 -14.91 3.93
N SER A 150 1.04 -14.14 2.94
CA SER A 150 2.29 -14.44 2.21
C SER A 150 3.54 -14.51 3.10
N ARG A 151 3.53 -13.90 4.30
CA ARG A 151 4.66 -13.93 5.25
C ARG A 151 4.56 -15.00 6.34
N LYS A 152 3.45 -15.72 6.45
CA LYS A 152 3.32 -16.80 7.43
C LYS A 152 4.03 -18.07 6.93
N GLU A 153 3.99 -18.34 5.64
CA GLU A 153 4.57 -19.55 5.05
C GLU A 153 6.11 -19.51 5.00
N GLU A 154 6.75 -18.34 4.89
CA GLU A 154 8.22 -18.22 4.93
C GLU A 154 8.84 -18.43 6.32
N LYS A 155 8.03 -18.54 7.39
CA LYS A 155 8.53 -18.81 8.76
C LYS A 155 8.35 -20.25 9.23
N GLU A 156 7.74 -21.10 8.41
CA GLU A 156 7.45 -22.50 8.74
C GLU A 156 8.24 -23.51 7.87
N LEU A 157 9.28 -23.04 7.16
CA LEU A 157 10.24 -23.84 6.40
C LEU A 157 11.67 -23.67 6.95
#